data_AF-D1JI38-F1
#
_entry.id   AF-D1JI38-F1
#
_cell.length_a   1.000
_cell.length_b   1.000
_cell.length_c   1.000
_cell.angle_alpha   90.00
_cell.angle_beta   90.00
_cell.angle_gamma   90.00
#
_symmetry.space_group_name_H-M   'P 1'
#
loop_
_entity.id
_entity.type
_entity.pdbx_description
1 polymer ?
#
loop_
_entity_poly.entity_id
_entity_poly.type
_entity_poly.pdbx_seq_one_letter_code
_entity_poly.pdbx_strand_id
1 'polypeptide(L)'
;MNRRYIFVFLLVLGLVVVSCVYYQFNDNRETVDILIVNGTVITMDPNRMVLEAGTVVIKDGVIVAVGASESLKSNFKAKETINANGKIVMPGLINTHTHAAMVIFRGFADDRAPRSCTRDEGSAPRSLLAGAGFKPP
;
A
#
# COMPACT_ATOMS: atom_id res chain seq x y z
N MET A 1 -43.82 41.11 -10.81
CA MET A 1 -43.16 39.82 -10.45
C MET A 1 -44.24 38.90 -9.90
N ASN A 2 -44.64 37.88 -10.66
CA ASN A 2 -45.96 37.25 -10.45
C ASN A 2 -45.91 36.26 -9.28
N ARG A 3 -46.77 36.49 -8.27
CA ARG A 3 -46.93 35.67 -7.06
C ARG A 3 -47.19 34.18 -7.36
N ARG A 4 -47.71 33.88 -8.56
CA ARG A 4 -47.87 32.51 -9.10
C ARG A 4 -46.55 31.81 -9.40
N TYR A 5 -45.55 32.51 -9.96
CA TYR A 5 -44.23 31.92 -10.25
C TYR A 5 -43.41 31.69 -8.98
N ILE A 6 -43.58 32.53 -7.96
CA ILE A 6 -42.93 32.36 -6.65
C ILE A 6 -43.39 31.07 -5.96
N PHE A 7 -44.70 30.78 -5.98
CA PHE A 7 -45.25 29.56 -5.40
C PHE A 7 -44.79 28.29 -6.14
N VAL A 8 -44.78 28.33 -7.48
CA VAL A 8 -44.31 27.21 -8.31
C VAL A 8 -42.81 26.95 -8.07
N PHE A 9 -42.01 28.01 -7.99
CA PHE A 9 -40.58 27.91 -7.71
C PHE A 9 -40.29 27.27 -6.34
N LEU A 10 -41.01 27.68 -5.28
CA LEU A 10 -40.85 27.11 -3.94
C LEU A 10 -41.25 25.62 -3.88
N LEU A 11 -42.28 25.21 -4.62
CA LEU A 11 -42.73 23.82 -4.67
C LEU A 11 -41.71 22.92 -5.40
N VAL A 12 -41.17 23.40 -6.53
CA VAL A 12 -40.12 22.69 -7.28
C VAL A 12 -38.83 22.60 -6.46
N LEU A 13 -38.43 23.69 -5.81
CA LEU A 13 -37.27 23.71 -4.91
C LEU A 13 -37.45 22.71 -3.76
N GLY A 14 -38.64 22.67 -3.16
CA GLY A 14 -38.99 21.69 -2.12
C GLY A 14 -38.84 20.24 -2.58
N LEU A 15 -39.33 19.91 -3.77
CA LEU A 15 -39.19 18.56 -4.35
C LEU A 15 -37.73 18.18 -4.62
N VAL A 16 -36.91 19.12 -5.11
CA VAL A 16 -35.48 18.90 -5.34
C VAL A 16 -34.75 18.67 -4.02
N VAL A 17 -35.06 19.45 -2.99
CA VAL A 17 -34.47 19.28 -1.64
C VAL A 17 -34.88 17.95 -1.03
N VAL A 18 -36.15 17.56 -1.11
CA VAL A 18 -36.65 16.27 -0.60
C VAL A 18 -35.95 15.11 -1.31
N SER A 19 -35.82 15.16 -2.64
CA SER A 19 -35.11 14.14 -3.41
C SER A 19 -33.63 14.04 -3.04
N CYS A 20 -32.95 15.18 -2.86
CA CYS A 20 -31.54 15.22 -2.47
C CYS A 20 -31.31 14.66 -1.06
N VAL A 21 -32.18 15.00 -0.11
CA VAL A 21 -32.12 14.45 1.26
C VAL A 21 -32.42 12.95 1.27
N TYR A 22 -33.39 12.50 0.47
CA TYR A 22 -33.71 11.08 0.34
C TYR A 22 -32.53 10.26 -0.20
N TYR A 23 -31.81 10.79 -1.20
CA TYR A 23 -30.59 10.17 -1.73
C TYR A 23 -29.45 10.12 -0.71
N GLN A 24 -29.27 11.18 0.10
CA GLN A 24 -28.27 11.17 1.16
C GLN A 24 -28.59 10.15 2.26
N PHE A 25 -29.87 9.96 2.59
CA PHE A 25 -30.30 8.99 3.60
C PHE A 25 -30.25 7.53 3.12
N ASN A 26 -30.35 7.30 1.81
CA ASN A 26 -30.37 5.95 1.23
C ASN A 26 -28.98 5.45 0.77
N ASP A 27 -27.90 6.12 1.18
CA ASP A 27 -26.52 5.69 0.93
C ASP A 27 -26.18 4.48 1.83
N ASN A 28 -26.50 3.27 1.35
CA ASN A 28 -26.30 2.00 2.07
C ASN A 28 -24.84 1.49 2.03
N ARG A 29 -23.87 2.35 1.67
CA ARG A 29 -22.46 1.96 1.58
C ARG A 29 -21.82 1.89 2.94
N GLU A 30 -21.01 0.85 3.17
CA GLU A 30 -20.24 0.73 4.39
C GLU A 30 -19.11 1.77 4.42
N THR A 31 -18.94 2.46 5.56
CA THR A 31 -17.86 3.43 5.75
C THR A 31 -16.54 2.74 6.07
N VAL A 32 -15.48 3.08 5.33
CA VAL A 32 -14.12 2.53 5.45
C VAL A 32 -13.07 3.64 5.47
N ASP A 33 -11.82 3.32 5.79
CA ASP A 33 -10.76 4.34 5.91
C ASP A 33 -10.13 4.65 4.55
N ILE A 34 -9.61 3.63 3.87
CA ILE A 34 -8.89 3.79 2.61
C ILE A 34 -9.47 2.86 1.54
N LEU A 35 -9.69 3.40 0.35
CA LEU A 35 -10.03 2.65 -0.87
C LEU A 35 -8.94 2.85 -1.91
N ILE A 36 -8.20 1.81 -2.26
CA ILE A 36 -7.22 1.85 -3.36
C ILE A 36 -7.91 1.29 -4.60
N VAL A 37 -8.07 2.08 -5.66
CA VAL A 37 -8.90 1.73 -6.82
C VAL A 37 -8.12 1.69 -8.14
N ASN A 38 -8.63 0.91 -9.10
CA ASN A 38 -8.14 0.80 -10.48
C ASN A 38 -6.67 0.37 -10.62
N GLY A 39 -6.08 -0.22 -9.58
CA GLY A 39 -4.70 -0.70 -9.63
C GLY A 39 -4.61 -2.14 -10.10
N THR A 40 -3.46 -2.53 -10.62
CA THR A 40 -3.14 -3.95 -10.86
C THR A 40 -2.81 -4.59 -9.51
N VAL A 41 -3.77 -5.28 -8.91
CA VAL A 41 -3.63 -5.89 -7.58
C VAL A 41 -3.07 -7.30 -7.71
N ILE A 42 -1.90 -7.52 -7.12
CA ILE A 42 -1.27 -8.83 -7.00
C ILE A 42 -1.64 -9.38 -5.63
N THR A 43 -2.53 -10.36 -5.57
CA THR A 43 -3.10 -10.84 -4.29
C THR A 43 -2.14 -11.75 -3.52
N MET A 44 -1.23 -12.43 -4.22
CA MET A 44 -0.40 -13.51 -3.67
C MET A 44 -1.22 -14.62 -2.98
N ASP A 45 -2.49 -14.81 -3.39
CA ASP A 45 -3.29 -15.95 -2.96
C ASP A 45 -2.73 -17.27 -3.55
N PRO A 46 -3.20 -18.45 -3.11
CA PRO A 46 -2.72 -19.73 -3.64
C PRO A 46 -2.85 -19.87 -5.16
N ASN A 47 -3.81 -19.17 -5.77
CA ASN A 47 -4.03 -19.17 -7.22
C ASN A 47 -3.20 -18.13 -7.97
N ARG A 48 -2.43 -17.30 -7.25
CA ARG A 48 -1.62 -16.20 -7.80
C ARG A 48 -2.44 -15.24 -8.66
N MET A 49 -3.65 -14.93 -8.21
CA MET A 49 -4.58 -14.08 -8.92
C MET A 49 -4.06 -12.65 -9.02
N VAL A 50 -4.11 -12.13 -10.25
CA VAL A 50 -3.79 -10.74 -10.58
C VAL A 50 -5.06 -10.06 -11.10
N LEU A 51 -5.43 -8.95 -10.48
CA LEU A 51 -6.62 -8.17 -10.86
C LEU A 51 -6.16 -6.88 -11.54
N GLU A 52 -6.28 -6.77 -12.87
CA GLU A 52 -5.76 -5.60 -13.60
C GLU A 52 -6.43 -4.28 -13.21
N ALA A 53 -7.73 -4.33 -12.91
CA ALA A 53 -8.51 -3.21 -12.39
C ALA A 53 -9.05 -3.54 -10.99
N GLY A 54 -8.15 -3.96 -10.10
CA GLY A 54 -8.49 -4.33 -8.73
C GLY A 54 -8.70 -3.14 -7.79
N THR A 55 -9.43 -3.40 -6.72
CA THR A 55 -9.63 -2.50 -5.58
C THR A 55 -9.30 -3.22 -4.28
N VAL A 56 -8.62 -2.52 -3.38
CA VAL A 56 -8.32 -2.96 -2.01
C VAL A 56 -9.01 -2.01 -1.03
N VAL A 57 -9.75 -2.58 -0.09
CA VAL A 57 -10.53 -1.87 0.92
C VAL A 57 -9.90 -2.07 2.28
N ILE A 58 -9.61 -0.97 2.97
CA ILE A 58 -8.93 -0.98 4.27
C ILE A 58 -9.82 -0.28 5.30
N LYS A 59 -10.02 -0.93 6.44
CA LYS A 59 -10.76 -0.43 7.59
C LYS A 59 -10.05 -0.85 8.88
N ASP A 60 -9.85 0.10 9.78
CA ASP A 60 -9.17 -0.07 11.06
C ASP A 60 -7.77 -0.71 10.91
N GLY A 61 -7.06 -0.35 9.83
CA GLY A 61 -5.73 -0.87 9.51
C GLY A 61 -5.71 -2.30 8.93
N VAL A 62 -6.86 -2.91 8.69
CA VAL A 62 -7.01 -4.27 8.16
C VAL A 62 -7.62 -4.24 6.76
N ILE A 63 -7.19 -5.16 5.89
CA ILE A 63 -7.79 -5.35 4.57
C ILE A 63 -9.11 -6.11 4.75
N VAL A 64 -10.23 -5.47 4.46
CA VAL A 64 -11.58 -6.06 4.62
C VAL A 64 -12.13 -6.64 3.32
N ALA A 65 -11.67 -6.16 2.16
CA ALA A 65 -12.07 -6.70 0.86
C ALA A 65 -11.00 -6.44 -0.20
N VAL A 66 -10.90 -7.38 -1.15
CA VAL A 66 -10.10 -7.27 -2.37
C VAL A 66 -10.90 -7.84 -3.53
N GLY A 67 -10.95 -7.15 -4.65
CA GLY A 67 -11.78 -7.57 -5.79
C GLY A 67 -11.74 -6.60 -6.95
N ALA A 68 -12.60 -6.81 -7.95
CA ALA A 68 -12.71 -5.91 -9.09
C ALA A 68 -13.21 -4.51 -8.65
N SER A 69 -12.71 -3.46 -9.30
CA SER A 69 -13.04 -2.08 -8.91
C SER A 69 -14.51 -1.74 -9.10
N GLU A 70 -15.15 -2.28 -10.13
CA GLU A 70 -16.57 -2.03 -10.40
C GLU A 70 -17.48 -2.61 -9.33
N SER A 71 -17.14 -3.78 -8.78
CA SER A 71 -17.98 -4.45 -7.78
C SER A 71 -17.86 -3.82 -6.39
N LEU A 72 -16.70 -3.26 -6.04
CA LEU A 72 -16.45 -2.76 -4.68
C LEU A 72 -16.76 -1.26 -4.52
N LYS A 73 -16.62 -0.44 -5.57
CA LYS A 73 -16.88 1.01 -5.47
C LYS A 73 -18.31 1.36 -5.07
N SER A 74 -19.29 0.56 -5.48
CA SER A 74 -20.70 0.79 -5.14
C SER A 74 -21.05 0.39 -3.71
N ASN A 75 -20.20 -0.38 -3.03
CA ASN A 75 -20.51 -0.99 -1.73
C ASN A 75 -19.85 -0.23 -0.57
N PHE A 76 -18.80 0.53 -0.84
CA PHE A 76 -18.00 1.19 0.19
C PHE A 76 -17.90 2.70 -0.03
N LYS A 77 -17.89 3.44 1.09
CA LYS A 77 -17.64 4.88 1.15
C LYS A 77 -16.40 5.11 2.01
N ALA A 78 -15.32 5.57 1.40
CA ALA A 78 -14.05 5.74 2.08
C ALA A 78 -13.79 7.18 2.51
N LYS A 79 -13.05 7.34 3.61
CA LYS A 79 -12.51 8.66 4.02
C LYS A 79 -11.44 9.13 3.03
N GLU A 80 -10.61 8.20 2.54
CA GLU A 80 -9.58 8.44 1.55
C GLU A 80 -9.71 7.47 0.37
N THR A 81 -9.59 7.99 -0.86
CA THR A 81 -9.56 7.16 -2.07
C THR A 81 -8.28 7.43 -2.85
N ILE A 82 -7.52 6.37 -3.08
CA ILE A 82 -6.25 6.41 -3.83
C ILE A 82 -6.48 5.78 -5.20
N ASN A 83 -6.34 6.56 -6.26
CA ASN A 83 -6.40 6.05 -7.62
C ASN A 83 -5.03 5.50 -8.04
N ALA A 84 -4.94 4.18 -8.19
CA ALA A 84 -3.75 3.44 -8.56
C ALA A 84 -3.72 3.02 -10.04
N ASN A 85 -4.47 3.72 -10.92
CA ASN A 85 -4.46 3.42 -12.35
C ASN A 85 -3.04 3.46 -12.95
N GLY A 86 -2.69 2.41 -13.71
CA GLY A 86 -1.35 2.22 -14.26
C GLY A 86 -0.27 1.88 -13.21
N LYS A 87 -0.66 1.62 -11.96
CA LYS A 87 0.24 1.24 -10.86
C LYS A 87 -0.08 -0.18 -10.37
N ILE A 88 0.93 -0.79 -9.75
CA ILE A 88 0.81 -2.10 -9.12
C ILE A 88 0.52 -1.91 -7.63
N VAL A 89 -0.45 -2.67 -7.12
CA VAL A 89 -0.75 -2.81 -5.69
C VAL A 89 -0.36 -4.22 -5.29
N MET A 90 0.58 -4.34 -4.36
CA MET A 90 1.13 -5.64 -3.93
C MET A 90 1.34 -5.64 -2.41
N PRO A 91 1.42 -6.82 -1.78
CA PRO A 91 1.85 -6.93 -0.40
C PRO A 91 3.20 -6.24 -0.19
N GLY A 92 3.37 -5.65 1.00
CA GLY A 92 4.65 -5.05 1.39
C GLY A 92 5.77 -6.09 1.37
N LEU A 93 6.96 -5.67 0.93
CA LEU A 93 8.13 -6.53 0.95
C LEU A 93 8.61 -6.75 2.39
N ILE A 94 8.80 -8.01 2.78
CA ILE A 94 9.33 -8.38 4.09
C ILE A 94 10.84 -8.62 3.94
N ASN A 95 11.65 -7.75 4.56
CA ASN A 95 13.09 -7.94 4.63
C ASN A 95 13.45 -8.80 5.84
N THR A 96 13.88 -10.04 5.60
CA THR A 96 14.17 -11.03 6.66
C THR A 96 15.55 -10.87 7.29
N HIS A 97 16.45 -10.09 6.68
CA HIS A 97 17.81 -9.91 7.18
C HIS A 97 18.37 -8.55 6.75
N THR A 98 18.68 -7.71 7.73
CA THR A 98 19.27 -6.39 7.48
C THR A 98 20.26 -6.02 8.55
N HIS A 99 21.25 -5.22 8.17
CA HIS A 99 22.16 -4.54 9.06
C HIS A 99 21.93 -3.04 8.98
N ALA A 100 20.79 -2.57 9.51
CA ALA A 100 20.36 -1.18 9.38
C ALA A 100 21.41 -0.17 9.90
N ALA A 101 22.13 -0.51 10.97
CA ALA A 101 23.20 0.33 11.50
C ALA A 101 24.38 0.50 10.52
N MET A 102 24.60 -0.46 9.61
CA MET A 102 25.69 -0.38 8.63
C MET A 102 25.38 0.52 7.43
N VAL A 103 24.18 1.12 7.35
CA VAL A 103 23.85 2.07 6.29
C VAL A 103 24.79 3.28 6.28
N ILE A 104 25.30 3.72 7.44
CA ILE A 104 26.29 4.80 7.52
C ILE A 104 27.64 4.43 6.91
N PHE A 105 27.94 3.13 6.80
CA PHE A 105 29.16 2.59 6.19
C PHE A 105 28.95 2.19 4.73
N ARG A 106 27.82 2.59 4.11
CA ARG A 106 27.57 2.32 2.70
C ARG A 106 28.67 2.94 1.85
N GLY A 107 29.42 2.09 1.15
CA GLY A 107 30.55 2.49 0.31
C GLY A 107 31.90 2.61 1.05
N PHE A 108 31.96 2.31 2.36
CA PHE A 108 33.19 2.50 3.16
C PHE A 108 34.31 1.50 2.81
N ALA A 109 33.95 0.30 2.34
CA ALA A 109 34.89 -0.77 2.08
C ALA A 109 34.60 -1.53 0.77
N ASP A 110 34.20 -0.76 -0.25
CA ASP A 110 34.06 -1.28 -1.61
C ASP A 110 35.44 -1.69 -2.16
N ASP A 111 35.46 -2.67 -3.08
CA ASP A 111 36.66 -3.19 -3.76
C ASP A 111 37.78 -3.75 -2.85
N ARG A 112 37.45 -4.09 -1.59
CA ARG A 112 38.35 -4.77 -0.66
C ARG A 112 38.04 -6.26 -0.55
N ALA A 113 39.05 -7.08 -0.29
CA ALA A 113 38.85 -8.49 0.00
C ALA A 113 37.97 -8.66 1.26
N PRO A 114 37.02 -9.62 1.32
CA PRO A 114 36.11 -9.75 2.47
C PRO A 114 36.81 -9.85 3.84
N ARG A 115 38.03 -10.38 3.86
CA ARG A 115 38.84 -10.50 5.09
C ARG A 115 39.55 -9.22 5.51
N SER A 116 39.78 -8.26 4.61
CA SER A 116 40.46 -7.00 4.97
C SER A 116 39.52 -5.98 5.59
N CYS A 117 38.20 -6.12 5.41
CA CYS A 117 37.21 -5.23 6.01
C CYS A 117 36.86 -5.58 7.47
N THR A 118 37.10 -6.83 7.88
CA THR A 118 36.77 -7.36 9.22
C THR A 118 38.01 -7.53 10.10
N ARG A 119 39.20 -7.34 9.54
CA ARG A 119 40.47 -7.55 10.22
C ARG A 119 41.20 -6.24 10.28
N ASP A 120 41.36 -5.70 11.49
CA ASP A 120 42.33 -4.64 11.73
C ASP A 120 43.69 -5.11 11.20
N GLU A 121 44.23 -4.40 10.21
CA GLU A 121 45.57 -4.71 9.68
C GLU A 121 46.69 -4.46 10.72
N GLY A 122 46.34 -4.16 11.98
CA GLY A 122 47.25 -3.79 13.05
C GLY A 122 47.48 -4.80 14.19
N SER A 123 46.94 -6.03 14.20
CA SER A 123 46.97 -6.86 15.44
C SER A 123 47.54 -8.29 15.36
N ALA A 124 48.13 -8.77 14.26
CA ALA A 124 48.93 -10.01 14.34
C ALA A 124 50.00 -10.13 13.25
N PRO A 125 51.29 -10.33 13.59
CA PRO A 125 52.32 -10.64 12.61
C PRO A 125 52.03 -12.02 11.96
N ARG A 126 52.21 -12.09 10.64
CA ARG A 126 52.04 -13.26 9.76
C ARG A 126 52.83 -14.52 10.19
N SER A 127 53.68 -14.45 11.20
CA SER A 127 54.54 -15.55 11.66
C SER A 127 53.83 -16.61 12.52
N LEU A 128 52.62 -16.35 13.03
CA LEU A 128 51.91 -17.29 13.92
C LEU A 128 50.91 -18.24 13.23
N LEU A 129 50.67 -18.11 11.91
CA LEU A 129 49.66 -18.91 11.20
C LEU A 129 50.24 -19.88 10.16
N ALA A 130 51.53 -20.23 10.25
CA ALA A 130 52.12 -21.29 9.43
C ALA A 130 51.80 -22.72 9.92
N GLY A 131 51.09 -22.89 11.05
CA GLY A 131 50.90 -24.19 11.70
C GLY A 131 49.48 -24.76 11.75
N ALA A 132 48.44 -23.99 11.43
CA ALA A 132 47.06 -24.45 11.56
C ALA A 132 46.46 -24.73 10.18
N GLY A 133 46.74 -25.95 9.67
CA GLY A 133 46.06 -26.51 8.52
C GLY A 133 44.57 -26.70 8.81
N PHE A 134 43.75 -25.75 8.39
CA PHE A 134 42.30 -25.90 8.32
C PHE A 134 41.95 -26.59 7.00
N LYS A 135 41.63 -27.88 7.07
CA LYS A 135 41.08 -28.68 5.97
C LYS A 135 39.54 -28.68 6.09
N PRO A 136 38.79 -27.99 5.22
CA PRO A 136 37.34 -28.08 5.22
C PRO A 136 36.85 -29.46 4.72
N PRO A 137 35.61 -29.86 5.06
CA PRO A 137 35.04 -31.15 4.66
C PRO A 137 34.91 -31.30 3.14
#